data_AF-A0A0B5E3G5-F1
#
_entry.id   AF-A0A0B5E3G5-F1
#
_cell.length_a   1.000
_cell.length_b   1.000
_cell.length_c   1.000
_cell.angle_alpha   90.00
_cell.angle_beta   90.00
_cell.angle_gamma   90.00
#
_symmetry.space_group_name_H-M   'P 1'
#
loop_
_entity.id
_entity.type
_entity.pdbx_description
1 polymer ?
#
loop_
_entity_poly.entity_id
_entity_poly.type
_entity_poly.pdbx_seq_one_letter_code
_entity_poly.pdbx_strand_id
1 'polypeptide(L)'
;MSDPKPGKPAAARAPAQAMPKDGMRLFMMLFEARAGAKTRLRPGALHAIAVFMVAPGREIAIANALKGLGMTGWEDPELKHQMDITGRKRLKDADLDRTARTALAKGAGFLVYRNEITRQA
;
A
#
# COMPACT_ATOMS: atom_id res chain seq x y z
N MET A 1 43.68 0.61 38.09
CA MET A 1 42.82 -0.33 37.33
C MET A 1 41.55 0.43 37.04
N SER A 2 41.33 0.84 35.80
CA SER A 2 40.17 1.66 35.41
C SER A 2 39.34 0.84 34.43
N ASP A 3 38.14 0.47 34.84
CA ASP A 3 37.17 -0.24 33.99
C ASP A 3 36.75 0.63 32.79
N PRO A 4 36.65 0.07 31.57
CA PRO A 4 36.06 0.79 30.45
C PRO A 4 34.53 0.77 30.55
N LYS A 5 33.96 1.97 30.45
CA LYS A 5 32.52 2.26 30.40
C LYS A 5 31.88 1.60 29.16
N PRO A 6 30.74 0.89 29.27
CA PRO A 6 30.11 0.25 28.12
C PRO A 6 29.51 1.30 27.17
N GLY A 7 29.90 1.23 25.90
CA GLY A 7 29.42 2.10 24.83
C GLY A 7 27.92 1.96 24.60
N LYS A 8 27.24 3.09 24.41
CA LYS A 8 25.84 3.15 23.95
C LYS A 8 25.70 2.37 22.63
N PRO A 9 24.67 1.53 22.46
CA PRO A 9 24.38 0.93 21.16
C PRO A 9 24.02 2.04 20.17
N ALA A 10 24.72 2.07 19.04
CA ALA A 10 24.44 2.97 17.94
C ALA A 10 23.00 2.73 17.47
N ALA A 11 22.19 3.80 17.45
CA ALA A 11 20.86 3.77 16.87
C ALA A 11 20.97 3.25 15.42
N ALA A 12 20.38 2.09 15.16
CA ALA A 12 20.28 1.53 13.83
C ALA A 12 19.63 2.58 12.93
N ARG A 13 20.40 3.13 11.99
CA ARG A 13 19.89 4.02 10.94
C ARG A 13 18.76 3.27 10.26
N ALA A 14 17.53 3.80 10.34
CA ALA A 14 16.42 3.32 9.55
C ALA A 14 16.87 3.22 8.09
N PRO A 15 16.59 2.12 7.38
CA PRO A 15 17.05 1.95 6.01
C PRO A 15 16.57 3.15 5.19
N ALA A 16 17.51 3.74 4.44
CA ALA A 16 17.21 4.74 3.43
C ALA A 16 16.05 4.21 2.58
N GLN A 17 15.02 5.02 2.39
CA GLN A 17 13.85 4.63 1.62
C GLN A 17 14.32 4.12 0.26
N ALA A 18 14.04 2.85 -0.03
CA ALA A 18 14.33 2.26 -1.32
C ALA A 18 13.57 3.07 -2.38
N MET A 19 14.31 3.81 -3.21
CA MET A 19 13.71 4.43 -4.39
C MET A 19 13.40 3.32 -5.40
N PRO A 20 12.30 3.43 -6.16
CA PRO A 20 12.05 2.53 -7.27
C PRO A 20 13.25 2.49 -8.22
N LYS A 21 13.51 1.31 -8.83
CA LYS A 21 14.54 1.16 -9.88
C LYS A 21 14.29 2.16 -11.02
N ASP A 22 15.32 2.51 -11.78
CA ASP A 22 15.19 3.48 -12.88
C ASP A 22 14.01 3.15 -13.81
N GLY A 23 13.18 4.16 -14.08
CA GLY A 23 11.96 4.04 -14.87
C GLY A 23 10.73 3.50 -14.12
N MET A 24 10.85 3.10 -12.85
CA MET A 24 9.73 2.69 -12.01
C MET A 24 9.21 3.85 -11.16
N ARG A 25 7.91 3.85 -10.92
CA ARG A 25 7.18 4.91 -10.19
C ARG A 25 6.28 4.26 -9.16
N LEU A 26 6.07 4.94 -8.03
CA LEU A 26 5.15 4.50 -6.99
C LEU A 26 3.81 5.21 -7.16
N PHE A 27 2.77 4.41 -7.40
CA PHE A 27 1.40 4.90 -7.52
C PHE A 27 0.60 4.51 -6.29
N MET A 28 -0.23 5.43 -5.81
CA MET A 28 -1.27 5.17 -4.83
C MET A 28 -2.62 5.25 -5.53
N MET A 29 -3.44 4.23 -5.35
CA MET A 29 -4.77 4.11 -5.94
C MET A 29 -5.78 3.79 -4.84
N LEU A 30 -6.95 4.38 -4.90
CA LEU A 30 -8.07 4.08 -4.03
C LEU A 30 -9.15 3.39 -4.84
N PHE A 31 -9.50 2.18 -4.43
CA PHE A 31 -10.60 1.41 -4.98
C PHE A 31 -11.74 1.31 -3.98
N GLU A 32 -12.96 1.23 -4.48
CA GLU A 32 -14.06 0.58 -3.80
C GLU A 32 -14.23 -0.82 -4.38
N ALA A 33 -14.38 -1.85 -3.56
CA ALA A 33 -14.65 -3.20 -4.05
C ALA A 33 -15.49 -3.98 -3.05
N ARG A 34 -16.25 -4.96 -3.54
CA ARG A 34 -17.03 -5.86 -2.70
C ARG A 34 -16.15 -6.99 -2.18
N ALA A 35 -16.33 -7.32 -0.92
CA ALA A 35 -15.73 -8.48 -0.29
C ALA A 35 -16.29 -9.77 -0.88
N GLY A 36 -15.48 -10.52 -1.63
CA GLY A 36 -15.81 -11.89 -2.03
C GLY A 36 -15.40 -12.91 -0.97
N ALA A 37 -15.69 -14.20 -1.21
CA ALA A 37 -15.53 -15.28 -0.23
C ALA A 37 -14.11 -15.45 0.35
N LYS A 38 -13.06 -15.03 -0.38
CA LYS A 38 -11.66 -15.17 0.05
C LYS A 38 -11.18 -14.07 1.00
N THR A 39 -11.93 -12.97 1.12
CA THR A 39 -11.50 -11.77 1.88
C THR A 39 -11.64 -11.91 3.40
N ARG A 40 -12.36 -12.95 3.88
CA ARG A 40 -12.72 -13.16 5.30
C ARG A 40 -13.54 -12.01 5.91
N LEU A 41 -14.11 -11.15 5.07
CA LEU A 41 -15.08 -10.12 5.42
C LEU A 41 -16.49 -10.63 5.09
N ARG A 42 -17.51 -9.86 5.48
CA ARG A 42 -18.90 -10.17 5.15
C ARG A 42 -19.06 -10.18 3.62
N PRO A 43 -19.51 -11.30 3.00
CA PRO A 43 -19.68 -11.36 1.56
C PRO A 43 -20.60 -10.23 1.05
N GLY A 44 -20.19 -9.58 -0.04
CA GLY A 44 -20.91 -8.46 -0.65
C GLY A 44 -20.73 -7.10 0.03
N ALA A 45 -20.06 -7.02 1.18
CA ALA A 45 -19.78 -5.76 1.85
C ALA A 45 -18.83 -4.88 1.01
N LEU A 46 -19.16 -3.60 0.86
CA LEU A 46 -18.37 -2.64 0.09
C LEU A 46 -17.30 -2.01 0.97
N HIS A 47 -16.04 -2.05 0.53
CA HIS A 47 -14.91 -1.49 1.28
C HIS A 47 -14.05 -0.59 0.42
N ALA A 48 -13.45 0.41 1.05
CA ALA A 48 -12.35 1.17 0.47
C ALA A 48 -11.04 0.39 0.61
N ILE A 49 -10.23 0.41 -0.44
CA ILE A 49 -8.93 -0.26 -0.50
C ILE A 49 -7.91 0.69 -1.09
N ALA A 50 -6.91 1.07 -0.31
CA ALA A 50 -5.74 1.76 -0.84
C ALA A 50 -4.72 0.74 -1.35
N VAL A 51 -4.40 0.82 -2.63
CA VAL A 51 -3.42 -0.02 -3.30
C VAL A 51 -2.21 0.84 -3.69
N PHE A 52 -1.04 0.39 -3.26
CA PHE A 52 0.24 0.95 -3.63
C PHE A 52 0.93 0.00 -4.61
N MET A 53 1.39 0.53 -5.73
CA MET A 53 1.97 -0.28 -6.81
C MET A 53 3.21 0.40 -7.37
N VAL A 54 4.29 -0.35 -7.50
CA VAL A 54 5.49 0.07 -8.22
C VAL A 54 5.36 -0.42 -9.66
N ALA A 55 5.34 0.51 -10.61
CA ALA A 55 5.16 0.20 -12.03
C ALA A 55 5.85 1.26 -12.90
N PRO A 56 6.14 0.96 -14.18
CA PRO A 56 6.76 1.94 -15.08
C PRO A 56 5.77 3.03 -15.54
N GLY A 57 4.47 2.80 -15.40
CA GLY A 57 3.43 3.74 -15.80
C GLY A 57 2.12 3.47 -15.08
N ARG A 58 1.25 4.49 -15.10
CA ARG A 58 -0.04 4.51 -14.42
C ARG A 58 -0.98 3.39 -14.89
N GLU A 59 -1.12 3.21 -16.20
CA GLU A 59 -2.01 2.18 -16.77
C GLU A 59 -1.60 0.77 -16.34
N ILE A 60 -0.30 0.50 -16.33
CA ILE A 60 0.26 -0.77 -15.84
C ILE A 60 0.02 -0.93 -14.34
N ALA A 61 0.15 0.16 -13.56
CA ALA A 61 -0.16 0.14 -12.14
C ALA A 61 -1.63 -0.24 -11.86
N ILE A 62 -2.57 0.37 -12.60
CA ILE A 62 -4.00 0.08 -12.49
C ILE A 62 -4.28 -1.37 -12.87
N ALA A 63 -3.78 -1.82 -14.02
CA ALA A 63 -3.99 -3.20 -14.48
C ALA A 63 -3.47 -4.23 -13.47
N ASN A 64 -2.28 -4.00 -12.90
CA ASN A 64 -1.71 -4.85 -11.87
C ASN A 64 -2.50 -4.79 -10.55
N ALA A 65 -3.00 -3.62 -10.17
CA ALA A 65 -3.83 -3.45 -8.98
C ALA A 65 -5.16 -4.21 -9.11
N LEU A 66 -5.87 -4.05 -10.24
CA LEU A 66 -7.11 -4.76 -10.53
C LEU A 66 -6.90 -6.28 -10.52
N LYS A 67 -5.83 -6.76 -11.17
CA LYS A 67 -5.46 -8.18 -11.14
C LYS A 67 -5.21 -8.67 -9.71
N GLY A 68 -4.45 -7.92 -8.92
CA GLY A 68 -4.15 -8.25 -7.53
C GLY A 68 -5.41 -8.29 -6.64
N LEU A 69 -6.33 -7.35 -6.82
CA LEU A 69 -7.62 -7.33 -6.13
C LEU A 69 -8.46 -8.56 -6.49
N GLY A 70 -8.59 -8.90 -7.78
CA GLY A 70 -9.30 -10.11 -8.20
C GLY A 70 -8.68 -11.39 -7.65
N MET A 71 -7.35 -11.50 -7.67
CA MET A 71 -6.64 -12.66 -7.11
C MET A 71 -6.83 -12.82 -5.60
N THR A 72 -7.01 -11.70 -4.88
CA THR A 72 -7.27 -11.69 -3.42
C THR A 72 -8.76 -11.78 -3.07
N GLY A 73 -9.63 -11.94 -4.07
CA GLY A 73 -11.05 -12.22 -3.90
C GLY A 73 -11.93 -11.00 -3.74
N TRP A 74 -11.47 -9.84 -4.19
CA TRP A 74 -12.32 -8.66 -4.32
C TRP A 74 -13.11 -8.69 -5.62
N GLU A 75 -14.35 -8.25 -5.55
CA GLU A 75 -15.31 -8.23 -6.64
C GLU A 75 -15.64 -6.79 -7.03
N ASP A 76 -15.90 -6.56 -8.32
CA ASP A 76 -16.24 -5.26 -8.91
C ASP A 76 -15.37 -4.07 -8.45
N PRO A 77 -14.03 -4.16 -8.52
CA PRO A 77 -13.18 -3.06 -8.09
C PRO A 77 -13.38 -1.82 -8.96
N GLU A 78 -13.77 -0.72 -8.33
CA GLU A 78 -14.02 0.57 -8.95
C GLU A 78 -12.94 1.58 -8.50
N LEU A 79 -12.16 2.10 -9.44
CA LEU A 79 -11.13 3.10 -9.13
C LEU A 79 -11.78 4.46 -8.82
N LYS A 80 -11.59 4.95 -7.59
CA LYS A 80 -12.10 6.26 -7.15
C LYS A 80 -11.07 7.37 -7.22
N HIS A 81 -9.82 7.05 -6.91
CA HIS A 81 -8.74 8.02 -6.94
C HIS A 81 -7.42 7.37 -7.30
N GLN A 82 -6.53 8.14 -7.93
CA GLN A 82 -5.18 7.71 -8.21
C GLN A 82 -4.22 8.89 -8.17
N MET A 83 -3.00 8.63 -7.74
CA MET A 83 -1.92 9.60 -7.76
C MET A 83 -0.56 8.93 -7.89
N ASP A 84 0.34 9.65 -8.54
CA ASP A 84 1.77 9.36 -8.46
C ASP A 84 2.35 9.98 -7.19
N ILE A 85 3.02 9.15 -6.39
CA ILE A 85 3.66 9.57 -5.14
C ILE A 85 5.16 9.26 -5.13
N THR A 86 5.75 9.06 -6.30
CA THR A 86 7.19 8.85 -6.48
C THR A 86 7.97 10.00 -5.85
N GLY A 87 8.99 9.68 -5.07
CA GLY A 87 9.80 10.67 -4.37
C GLY A 87 9.16 11.26 -3.10
N ARG A 88 7.90 10.92 -2.76
CA ARG A 88 7.33 11.31 -1.46
C ARG A 88 8.05 10.56 -0.35
N LYS A 89 8.66 11.33 0.56
CA LYS A 89 9.41 10.76 1.69
C LYS A 89 8.51 10.07 2.69
N ARG A 90 7.40 10.69 3.09
CA ARG A 90 6.49 10.14 4.11
C ARG A 90 5.06 10.50 3.79
N LEU A 91 4.14 9.60 4.11
CA LEU A 91 2.72 9.91 4.19
C LEU A 91 2.38 10.30 5.64
N LYS A 92 1.38 11.19 5.80
CA LYS A 92 0.96 11.66 7.13
C LYS A 92 0.31 10.54 7.95
N ASP A 93 -0.45 9.69 7.28
CA ASP A 93 -1.08 8.52 7.87
C ASP A 93 -0.06 7.37 7.96
N ALA A 94 0.07 6.77 9.15
CA ALA A 94 1.07 5.77 9.46
C ALA A 94 0.83 4.42 8.75
N ASP A 95 -0.43 4.05 8.53
CA ASP A 95 -0.79 2.79 7.87
C ASP A 95 -0.59 2.91 6.35
N LEU A 96 -0.95 4.06 5.78
CA LEU A 96 -0.62 4.39 4.40
C LEU A 96 0.90 4.43 4.18
N ASP A 97 1.66 5.07 5.08
CA ASP A 97 3.13 5.12 4.97
C ASP A 97 3.76 3.72 5.05
N ARG A 98 3.29 2.88 5.98
CA ARG A 98 3.75 1.48 6.12
C ARG A 98 3.45 0.67 4.86
N THR A 99 2.26 0.86 4.29
CA THR A 99 1.83 0.15 3.09
C THR A 99 2.62 0.60 1.86
N ALA A 100 2.85 1.90 1.71
CA ALA A 100 3.70 2.47 0.67
C ALA A 100 5.12 1.90 0.71
N ARG A 101 5.72 1.80 1.90
CA ARG A 101 7.06 1.18 2.05
C ARG A 101 7.06 -0.30 1.74
N THR A 102 5.99 -1.01 2.10
CA THR A 102 5.83 -2.42 1.72
C THR A 102 5.79 -2.56 0.20
N ALA A 103 5.08 -1.67 -0.50
CA ALA A 103 5.07 -1.65 -1.96
C ALA A 103 6.43 -1.32 -2.58
N LEU A 104 7.18 -0.37 -2.01
CA LEU A 104 8.56 -0.09 -2.46
C LEU A 104 9.47 -1.31 -2.32
N ALA A 105 9.28 -2.14 -1.27
CA ALA A 105 10.09 -3.33 -1.05
C ALA A 105 9.63 -4.55 -1.87
N LYS A 106 8.32 -4.73 -2.08
CA LYS A 106 7.72 -5.95 -2.66
C LYS A 106 7.08 -5.76 -4.02
N GLY A 107 7.05 -4.54 -4.55
CA GLY A 107 6.36 -4.16 -5.77
C GLY A 107 4.89 -3.79 -5.58
N ALA A 108 4.23 -4.25 -4.52
CA ALA A 108 2.84 -3.92 -4.22
C ALA A 108 2.53 -3.92 -2.71
N GLY A 109 1.49 -3.18 -2.32
CA GLY A 109 0.97 -3.14 -0.96
C GLY A 109 -0.52 -2.79 -0.95
N PHE A 110 -1.28 -3.38 -0.04
CA PHE A 110 -2.72 -3.20 0.07
C PHE A 110 -3.07 -2.80 1.50
N LEU A 111 -3.89 -1.77 1.64
CA LEU A 111 -4.51 -1.36 2.90
C LEU A 111 -6.02 -1.41 2.73
N VAL A 112 -6.68 -2.26 3.51
CA VAL A 112 -8.14 -2.44 3.49
C VAL A 112 -8.73 -1.65 4.65
N TYR A 113 -9.62 -0.71 4.35
CA TYR A 113 -10.41 -0.03 5.36
C TYR A 113 -11.58 -0.94 5.77
N ARG A 114 -11.56 -1.41 7.01
CA ARG A 114 -12.54 -2.41 7.50
C ARG A 114 -13.95 -1.88 7.63
N ASN A 115 -14.13 -0.57 7.71
CA ASN A 115 -15.46 0.03 7.74
C ASN A 115 -16.16 -0.24 6.42
N GLU A 116 -17.37 -0.77 6.52
CA GLU A 116 -18.22 -0.95 5.35
C GLU A 116 -18.74 0.41 4.88
N ILE A 117 -18.71 0.63 3.57
CA ILE A 117 -19.29 1.80 2.94
C ILE A 117 -20.77 1.55 2.77
N THR A 118 -21.59 2.26 3.54
CA THR A 118 -23.03 2.31 3.33
C THR A 118 -23.32 3.38 2.29
N ARG A 119 -23.73 2.98 1.07
CA ARG A 119 -24.34 3.93 0.14
C ARG A 119 -25.74 4.21 0.67
N GLN A 120 -25.97 5.40 1.23
CA GLN A 120 -27.34 5.88 1.41
C GLN A 120 -27.96 5.98 0.01
N ALA A 121 -29.08 5.29 -0.17
CA ALA A 121 -29.87 5.28 -1.40
C ALA A 121 -30.58 6.62 -1.58
#